data_AF-A0A517TKL2-F1
#
_entry.id   AF-A0A517TKL2-F1
#
_cell.length_a   1.000
_cell.length_b   1.000
_cell.length_c   1.000
_cell.angle_alpha   90.00
_cell.angle_beta   90.00
_cell.angle_gamma   90.00
#
_symmetry.space_group_name_H-M   'P 1'
#
loop_
_entity.id
_entity.type
_entity.pdbx_description
1 polymer ?
#
loop_
_entity_poly.entity_id
_entity_poly.type
_entity_poly.pdbx_seq_one_letter_code
_entity_poly.pdbx_strand_id
1 'polypeptide(L)'
;MYMSSNSGRLPRTEQDLRAYLGRLEGVRRAQLIPPDGSDLFSSARDGEPLVVAYRDSGGRLLYPSGVRVLAYESVGVDGYRELVNVYGNIERIEEDEFQRLLEAGNPSGSNR
;
A
#
# COMPACT_ATOMS: atom_id res chain seq x y z
N MET A 1 -1.82 2.50 13.76
CA MET A 1 -1.62 1.22 13.01
C MET A 1 -0.22 1.22 12.40
N TYR A 2 0.52 0.10 12.37
CA TYR A 2 2.00 -0.06 12.21
C TYR A 2 2.88 1.16 12.49
N MET A 3 2.82 2.19 11.65
CA MET A 3 3.50 3.48 11.80
C MET A 3 3.30 4.10 13.19
N SER A 4 2.07 4.10 13.74
CA SER A 4 1.84 4.62 15.11
C SER A 4 2.64 3.85 16.18
N SER A 5 2.87 2.56 15.96
CA SER A 5 3.63 1.68 16.85
C SER A 5 5.14 1.72 16.57
N ASN A 6 5.55 2.26 15.41
CA ASN A 6 6.92 2.27 14.90
C ASN A 6 7.44 3.69 14.62
N SER A 7 7.06 4.67 15.45
CA SER A 7 7.54 6.07 15.37
C SER A 7 7.34 6.73 14.01
N GLY A 8 6.20 6.47 13.36
CA GLY A 8 5.86 7.00 12.04
C GLY A 8 6.64 6.36 10.88
N ARG A 9 7.39 5.29 11.13
CA ARG A 9 8.22 4.65 10.09
C ARG A 9 7.47 3.53 9.38
N LEU A 10 7.71 3.43 8.08
CA LEU A 10 7.28 2.30 7.26
C LEU A 10 8.06 1.03 7.65
N PRO A 11 7.48 -0.17 7.44
CA PRO A 11 8.22 -1.42 7.52
C PRO A 11 9.40 -1.42 6.55
N ARG A 12 10.51 -2.09 6.90
CA ARG A 12 11.68 -2.15 6.00
C ARG A 12 11.46 -3.12 4.85
N THR A 13 10.76 -4.21 5.15
CA THR A 13 10.47 -5.30 4.22
C THR A 13 9.06 -5.83 4.47
N GLU A 14 8.56 -6.65 3.55
CA GLU A 14 7.33 -7.41 3.75
C GLU A 14 7.41 -8.32 4.98
N GLN A 15 8.56 -8.98 5.16
CA GLN A 15 8.78 -9.87 6.30
C GLN A 15 8.64 -9.13 7.64
N ASP A 16 9.13 -7.90 7.73
CA ASP A 16 8.96 -7.05 8.92
C ASP A 16 7.49 -6.73 9.20
N LEU A 17 6.72 -6.47 8.14
CA LEU A 17 5.29 -6.20 8.26
C LEU A 17 4.52 -7.46 8.67
N ARG A 18 4.79 -8.60 8.02
CA ARG A 18 4.20 -9.91 8.37
C ARG A 18 4.53 -10.29 9.81
N ALA A 19 5.77 -10.08 10.25
CA ALA A 19 6.19 -10.33 11.63
C ALA A 19 5.45 -9.43 12.64
N TYR A 20 5.20 -8.16 12.31
CA TYR A 20 4.39 -7.28 13.14
C TYR A 20 2.93 -7.73 13.21
N LEU A 21 2.32 -8.05 12.07
CA LEU A 21 0.94 -8.52 12.00
C LEU A 21 0.75 -9.84 12.77
N GLY A 22 1.73 -10.75 12.69
CA GLY A 22 1.74 -12.00 13.44
C GLY A 22 1.77 -11.83 14.96
N ARG A 23 2.21 -10.68 15.48
CA ARG A 23 2.22 -10.34 16.91
C ARG A 23 0.94 -9.64 17.37
N LEU A 24 0.01 -9.34 16.47
CA LEU A 24 -1.27 -8.74 16.84
C LEU A 24 -2.18 -9.80 17.45
N GLU A 25 -2.77 -9.46 18.59
CA GLU A 25 -3.69 -10.32 19.35
C GLU A 25 -5.07 -9.68 19.50
N GLY A 26 -6.08 -10.52 19.72
CA GLY A 26 -7.45 -10.11 20.04
C GLY A 26 -8.11 -9.24 18.98
N VAL A 27 -8.83 -8.20 19.42
CA VAL A 27 -9.65 -7.32 18.56
C VAL A 27 -8.83 -6.68 17.44
N ARG A 28 -7.57 -6.32 17.70
CA ARG A 28 -6.71 -5.70 16.68
C ARG A 28 -6.36 -6.67 15.56
N ARG A 29 -6.19 -7.95 15.88
CA ARG A 29 -5.97 -8.99 14.89
C ARG A 29 -7.20 -9.19 14.03
N ALA A 30 -8.37 -9.33 14.66
CA ALA A 30 -9.64 -9.56 13.96
C ALA A 30 -10.03 -8.41 13.02
N GLN A 31 -9.61 -7.18 13.32
CA GLN A 31 -9.85 -6.02 12.45
C GLN A 31 -8.88 -5.92 11.27
N LEU A 32 -7.71 -6.56 11.36
CA LEU A 32 -6.61 -6.36 10.41
C LEU A 32 -6.21 -7.59 9.63
N ILE A 33 -6.60 -8.78 10.07
CA ILE A 33 -6.30 -10.03 9.40
C ILE A 33 -7.64 -10.66 9.02
N PRO A 34 -7.91 -10.86 7.72
CA PRO A 34 -9.12 -11.49 7.24
C PRO A 34 -9.34 -12.85 7.92
N PRO A 35 -10.56 -13.12 8.42
CA PRO A 35 -10.87 -14.37 9.12
C PRO A 35 -10.92 -15.57 8.17
N ASP A 36 -11.15 -15.33 6.88
CA ASP A 36 -11.15 -16.34 5.81
C ASP A 36 -9.74 -16.77 5.38
N GLY A 37 -8.70 -16.11 5.92
CA GLY A 37 -7.32 -16.40 5.62
C GLY A 37 -6.85 -15.86 4.27
N SER A 38 -7.60 -14.94 3.63
CA SER A 38 -7.13 -14.28 2.41
C SER A 38 -5.82 -13.53 2.66
N ASP A 39 -4.87 -13.59 1.71
CA ASP A 39 -3.58 -12.95 1.90
C ASP A 39 -3.75 -11.43 1.95
N LEU A 40 -3.17 -10.80 2.98
CA LEU A 40 -3.19 -9.35 3.17
C LEU A 40 -2.42 -8.57 2.10
N PHE A 41 -1.68 -9.29 1.28
CA PHE A 41 -0.84 -8.78 0.23
C PHE A 41 -1.38 -9.15 -1.15
N SER A 42 -2.65 -9.55 -1.23
CA SER A 42 -3.38 -9.78 -2.48
C SER A 42 -4.60 -8.87 -2.56
N SER A 43 -4.95 -8.40 -3.75
CA SER A 43 -6.18 -7.66 -3.98
C SER A 43 -7.37 -8.59 -3.79
N ALA A 44 -8.40 -8.08 -3.10
CA ALA A 44 -9.66 -8.80 -2.94
C ALA A 44 -10.50 -8.82 -4.24
N ARG A 45 -10.16 -7.98 -5.23
CA ARG A 45 -10.92 -7.86 -6.48
C ARG A 45 -10.56 -8.95 -7.48
N ASP A 46 -9.27 -9.23 -7.65
CA ASP A 46 -8.74 -10.13 -8.68
C ASP A 46 -7.76 -11.19 -8.13
N GLY A 47 -7.37 -11.10 -6.86
CA GLY A 47 -6.40 -12.00 -6.24
C GLY A 47 -4.94 -11.68 -6.57
N GLU A 48 -4.68 -10.66 -7.40
CA GLU A 48 -3.32 -10.29 -7.81
C GLU A 48 -2.54 -9.68 -6.64
N PRO A 49 -1.21 -9.82 -6.59
CA PRO A 49 -0.40 -9.25 -5.51
C PRO A 49 -0.56 -7.73 -5.41
N LEU A 50 -0.62 -7.19 -4.19
CA LEU A 50 -0.54 -5.75 -3.93
C LEU A 50 0.91 -5.30 -3.96
N VAL A 51 1.15 -4.10 -4.49
CA VAL A 51 2.44 -3.42 -4.33
C VAL A 51 2.40 -2.64 -3.03
N VAL A 52 3.29 -2.97 -2.09
CA VAL A 52 3.38 -2.33 -0.77
C VAL A 52 4.61 -1.43 -0.70
N ALA A 53 4.43 -0.22 -0.19
CA ALA A 53 5.49 0.73 0.08
C ALA A 53 6.25 0.34 1.35
N TYR A 54 7.54 0.09 1.18
CA TYR A 54 8.48 -0.18 2.25
C TYR A 54 9.45 0.99 2.38
N ARG A 55 10.15 1.05 3.52
CA ARG A 55 11.13 2.10 3.81
C ARG A 55 12.19 2.23 2.71
N ASP A 56 12.66 1.10 2.19
CA ASP A 56 13.78 1.06 1.25
C ASP A 56 13.31 1.09 -0.23
N SER A 57 12.05 0.79 -0.50
CA SER A 57 11.44 0.96 -1.84
C SER A 57 10.98 2.40 -2.10
N GLY A 58 11.17 3.30 -1.13
CA GLY A 58 10.97 4.72 -1.30
C GLY A 58 9.54 5.04 -1.70
N GLY A 59 8.57 4.75 -0.82
CA GLY A 59 7.14 5.12 -0.97
C GLY A 59 6.95 6.58 -1.37
N ARG A 60 7.07 6.82 -2.68
CA ARG A 60 7.19 8.12 -3.36
C ARG A 60 5.88 8.52 -4.01
N LEU A 61 4.98 7.56 -4.17
CA LEU A 61 3.61 7.82 -4.57
C LEU A 61 2.92 8.63 -3.47
N LEU A 62 2.54 9.84 -3.84
CA LEU A 62 1.66 10.69 -3.07
C LEU A 62 0.35 10.78 -3.82
N TYR A 63 -0.76 10.75 -3.11
CA TYR A 63 -2.03 11.19 -3.64
C TYR A 63 -1.96 12.64 -4.09
N PRO A 64 -2.90 13.11 -4.93
CA PRO A 64 -3.05 14.53 -5.25
C PRO A 64 -3.19 15.41 -3.99
N SER A 65 -3.75 14.86 -2.92
CA SER A 65 -3.87 15.50 -1.60
C SER A 65 -2.54 15.65 -0.85
N GLY A 66 -1.42 15.16 -1.40
CA GLY A 66 -0.10 15.13 -0.75
C GLY A 66 0.04 14.02 0.31
N VAL A 67 -0.99 13.20 0.51
CA VAL A 67 -0.96 12.08 1.44
C VAL A 67 -0.17 10.92 0.83
N ARG A 68 0.64 10.23 1.62
CA ARG A 68 1.47 9.13 1.12
C ARG A 68 0.67 7.86 0.88
N VAL A 69 0.93 7.21 -0.25
CA VAL A 69 0.44 5.87 -0.60
C VAL A 69 1.26 4.80 0.13
N LEU A 70 0.57 3.85 0.76
CA LEU A 70 1.15 2.70 1.45
C LEU A 70 1.06 1.40 0.65
N ALA A 71 -0.01 1.21 -0.09
CA ALA A 71 -0.17 0.05 -0.96
C ALA A 71 -1.06 0.41 -2.15
N TYR A 72 -0.96 -0.34 -3.24
CA TYR A 72 -1.84 -0.22 -4.39
C TYR A 72 -1.92 -1.56 -5.13
N GLU A 73 -3.01 -1.80 -5.88
CA GLU A 73 -3.14 -3.02 -6.69
C GLU A 73 -2.01 -3.08 -7.73
N SER A 74 -1.38 -4.23 -7.98
CA SER A 74 -0.33 -4.31 -9.02
C SER A 74 -0.89 -4.22 -10.43
N VAL A 75 -2.13 -4.65 -10.62
CA VAL A 75 -2.90 -4.58 -11.86
C VAL A 75 -4.18 -3.80 -11.59
N GLY A 76 -4.54 -2.88 -12.48
CA GLY A 76 -5.82 -2.18 -12.41
C GLY A 76 -6.95 -3.07 -12.93
N VAL A 77 -8.15 -2.90 -12.38
CA VAL A 77 -9.36 -3.66 -12.75
C VAL A 77 -10.44 -2.67 -13.17
N ASP A 78 -11.06 -2.92 -14.33
CA ASP A 78 -12.08 -2.08 -14.96
C ASP A 78 -11.63 -0.63 -15.28
N GLY A 79 -10.33 -0.43 -15.55
CA GLY A 79 -9.76 0.88 -15.85
C GLY A 79 -9.44 1.74 -14.61
N TYR A 80 -9.55 1.16 -13.42
CA TYR A 80 -9.23 1.83 -12.16
C TYR A 80 -8.28 1.00 -11.31
N ARG A 81 -7.59 1.68 -10.40
CA ARG A 81 -6.73 1.08 -9.39
C ARG A 81 -7.15 1.55 -8.01
N GLU A 82 -7.16 0.62 -7.06
CA GLU A 82 -7.34 0.94 -5.65
C GLU A 82 -5.99 1.15 -4.96
N LEU A 83 -5.90 2.22 -4.19
CA LEU A 83 -4.73 2.62 -3.43
C LEU A 83 -5.12 2.74 -1.97
N VAL A 84 -4.17 2.49 -1.08
CA VAL A 84 -4.31 2.64 0.36
C VAL A 84 -3.34 3.70 0.84
N ASN A 85 -3.83 4.67 1.62
CA ASN A 85 -3.01 5.74 2.14
C ASN A 85 -2.50 5.48 3.57
N VAL A 86 -1.65 6.36 4.10
CA VAL A 86 -1.10 6.24 5.48
C VAL A 86 -2.14 6.29 6.60
N TYR A 87 -3.37 6.73 6.31
CA TYR A 87 -4.49 6.75 7.24
C TYR A 87 -5.38 5.50 7.13
N GLY A 88 -5.09 4.60 6.19
CA GLY A 88 -5.89 3.39 5.94
C GLY A 88 -7.12 3.65 5.07
N ASN A 89 -7.24 4.82 4.44
CA ASN A 89 -8.31 5.06 3.47
C ASN A 89 -7.96 4.35 2.16
N ILE A 90 -8.96 3.70 1.58
CA ILE A 90 -8.92 3.14 0.24
C ILE A 90 -9.49 4.20 -0.71
N GLU A 91 -8.78 4.49 -1.79
CA GLU A 91 -9.22 5.42 -2.82
C GLU A 91 -9.07 4.75 -4.18
N ARG A 92 -10.07 4.95 -5.04
CA ARG A 92 -10.10 4.45 -6.41
C ARG A 92 -9.73 5.59 -7.33
N ILE A 93 -8.72 5.38 -8.17
CA ILE A 93 -8.33 6.36 -9.19
C ILE A 93 -8.30 5.70 -10.57
N GLU A 94 -8.44 6.52 -11.61
CA GLU A 94 -8.34 6.06 -13.00
C GLU A 94 -6.91 5.65 -13.33
N GLU A 95 -6.74 4.69 -14.25
CA GLU A 95 -5.40 4.22 -14.64
C GLU A 95 -4.53 5.37 -15.19
N ASP A 96 -5.10 6.29 -15.97
CA ASP A 96 -4.38 7.47 -16.48
C ASP A 96 -3.90 8.40 -15.36
N GLU A 97 -4.70 8.55 -14.31
CA GLU A 97 -4.31 9.32 -13.13
C GLU A 97 -3.20 8.60 -12.36
N PHE A 98 -3.32 7.29 -12.20
CA PHE A 98 -2.30 6.47 -11.55
C PHE A 98 -0.94 6.56 -12.26
N GLN A 99 -0.93 6.54 -13.60
CA GLN A 99 0.31 6.71 -14.38
C GLN A 99 0.96 8.08 -14.12
N ARG A 100 0.17 9.15 -14.03
CA ARG A 100 0.70 10.48 -13.67
C ARG A 100 1.29 10.51 -12.27
N LEU A 101 0.69 9.79 -11.31
CA LEU A 101 1.24 9.67 -9.96
C LEU A 101 2.58 8.93 -9.97
N LEU A 102 2.69 7.84 -10.75
CA LEU A 102 3.93 7.09 -10.90
C LEU A 102 5.04 7.96 -11.48
N GLU A 103 4.74 8.73 -12.52
CA GLU A 103 5.68 9.67 -13.14
C GLU A 103 6.12 10.77 -12.17
N ALA A 104 5.17 11.40 -11.47
CA ALA A 104 5.46 12.44 -10.49
C ALA A 104 6.28 11.92 -9.29
N GLY A 105 6.03 10.67 -8.88
CA GLY A 105 6.77 9.99 -7.81
C GLY A 105 8.17 9.54 -8.21
N ASN A 106 8.49 9.42 -9.51
CA ASN A 106 9.80 9.07 -10.02
C ASN A 106 10.52 10.30 -10.60
N PRO A 107 11.23 11.11 -9.79
CA PRO A 107 12.04 12.22 -10.30
C PRO A 107 13.25 11.77 -11.15
N SER A 108 13.38 10.48 -11.46
CA SER A 108 14.46 9.91 -12.26
C SER A 108 14.20 9.93 -13.78
N GLY A 109 13.23 10.70 -14.25
CA GLY A 109 13.21 11.18 -15.64
C GLY A 109 14.37 12.15 -15.94
N SER A 110 15.61 11.76 -15.64
CA SER A 110 16.81 12.35 -16.24
C SER A 110 17.12 11.57 -17.51
N ASN A 111 16.86 12.20 -18.65
CA ASN A 111 17.33 11.88 -20.00
C ASN A 111 18.23 10.65 -20.13
N ARG A 112 17.78 9.67 -20.91
CA ARG A 112 18.65 8.92 -21.82
C ARG A 112 18.00 8.81 -23.19
#